data_AF-A0A6A4ZMI5-F1
#
_entry.id   AF-A0A6A4ZMI5-F1
#
_cell.length_a   1.000
_cell.length_b   1.000
_cell.length_c   1.000
_cell.angle_alpha   90.00
_cell.angle_beta   90.00
_cell.angle_gamma   90.00
#
_symmetry.space_group_name_H-M   'P 1'
#
loop_
_entity.id
_entity.type
_entity.pdbx_description
1 polymer ?
#
loop_
_entity_poly.entity_id
_entity_poly.type
_entity_poly.pdbx_seq_one_letter_code
_entity_poly.pdbx_strand_id
1 'polypeptide(L)'
;DHELFMAVPVYNSIKNPTTKAVFVYMSAGDAGQTNGWWEAREVGTVAATKTWVNLFGQYAPTIRTETVLLQGHHIQKVSVGNAVHYFIRLTEDGYRAVLASQRRAPIDQPTEFYDNVQALKNTLKAIILAEATKVPRVSATYSEHLDQDPSLPSDHDMHYSSGQLTAEMLNADPLFRNCVSQSPFYGYQHWLDAVNMNGPEASAQRAVWLNLDVAIRSIHGRKVWSEHSAALGRSYPGQALNKPSACQF
;
A
#
# COMPACT_ATOMS: atom_id res chain seq x y z
N ASP A 1 -1.20 0.31 -6.30
CA ASP A 1 -1.12 -1.17 -6.15
C ASP A 1 -2.31 -1.72 -5.42
N HIS A 2 -2.57 -1.25 -4.19
CA HIS A 2 -3.70 -1.74 -3.40
C HIS A 2 -5.06 -1.47 -4.07
N GLU A 3 -5.21 -0.39 -4.84
CA GLU A 3 -6.43 -0.12 -5.62
C GLU A 3 -6.64 -1.13 -6.75
N LEU A 4 -5.57 -1.68 -7.32
CA LEU A 4 -5.63 -2.63 -8.43
C LEU A 4 -5.72 -4.08 -7.97
N PHE A 5 -4.89 -4.47 -7.00
CA PHE A 5 -4.66 -5.87 -6.68
C PHE A 5 -5.22 -6.29 -5.32
N MET A 6 -5.44 -5.32 -4.42
CA MET A 6 -5.87 -5.57 -3.03
C MET A 6 -7.19 -4.85 -2.71
N ALA A 7 -8.03 -4.57 -3.71
CA ALA A 7 -9.24 -3.79 -3.51
C ALA A 7 -10.28 -4.47 -2.60
N VAL A 8 -10.33 -5.81 -2.59
CA VAL A 8 -11.27 -6.59 -1.76
C VAL A 8 -11.03 -6.38 -0.25
N PRO A 9 -9.83 -6.60 0.32
CA PRO A 9 -9.60 -6.34 1.74
C PRO A 9 -9.79 -4.86 2.09
N VAL A 10 -9.44 -3.93 1.19
CA VAL A 10 -9.64 -2.49 1.41
C VAL A 10 -11.13 -2.14 1.50
N TYR A 11 -11.93 -2.64 0.56
CA TYR A 11 -13.39 -2.47 0.55
C TYR A 11 -14.01 -2.98 1.87
N ASN A 12 -13.61 -4.18 2.30
CA ASN A 12 -14.12 -4.80 3.52
C ASN A 12 -13.71 -4.05 4.79
N SER A 13 -12.55 -3.40 4.79
CA SER A 13 -12.14 -2.54 5.91
C SER A 13 -12.88 -1.21 5.92
N ILE A 14 -12.85 -0.46 4.82
CA ILE A 14 -13.44 0.90 4.78
C ILE A 14 -14.95 0.87 5.09
N LYS A 15 -15.68 -0.15 4.60
CA LYS A 15 -17.14 -0.26 4.85
C LYS A 15 -17.49 -0.60 6.31
N ASN A 16 -16.55 -1.14 7.08
CA ASN A 16 -16.81 -1.64 8.43
C ASN A 16 -16.44 -0.57 9.47
N PRO A 17 -17.41 -0.11 10.30
CA PRO A 17 -17.16 0.95 11.29
C PRO A 17 -16.14 0.57 12.37
N THR A 18 -15.85 -0.72 12.58
CA THR A 18 -14.93 -1.17 13.63
C THR A 18 -13.51 -1.45 13.12
N THR A 19 -13.22 -1.17 11.85
CA THR A 19 -11.90 -1.41 11.27
C THR A 19 -11.30 -0.13 10.70
N LYS A 20 -9.98 -0.18 10.50
CA LYS A 20 -9.17 0.89 9.91
C LYS A 20 -8.28 0.28 8.81
N ALA A 21 -8.19 0.94 7.67
CA ALA A 21 -7.25 0.61 6.60
C ALA A 21 -6.00 1.48 6.72
N VAL A 22 -4.80 0.89 6.65
CA VAL A 22 -3.53 1.63 6.67
C VAL A 22 -2.72 1.22 5.45
N PHE A 23 -2.33 2.21 4.66
CA PHE A 23 -1.53 2.05 3.46
C PHE A 23 -0.14 2.62 3.69
N VAL A 24 0.88 1.83 3.41
CA VAL A 24 2.29 2.25 3.47
C VAL A 24 2.89 2.09 2.09
N TYR A 25 3.34 3.20 1.50
CA TYR A 25 3.95 3.22 0.18
C TYR A 25 5.46 3.20 0.35
N MET A 26 6.10 2.10 -0.10
CA MET A 26 7.54 1.89 0.08
C MET A 26 8.40 2.81 -0.79
N SER A 27 7.85 3.27 -1.91
CA SER A 27 8.46 4.25 -2.80
C SER A 27 7.48 5.36 -3.17
N ALA A 28 8.01 6.46 -3.70
CA ALA A 28 7.28 7.56 -4.31
C ALA A 28 6.57 7.12 -5.61
N GLY A 29 7.02 6.02 -6.22
CA GLY A 29 6.45 5.52 -7.45
C GLY A 29 6.65 6.50 -8.62
N ASP A 30 7.79 7.20 -8.61
CA ASP A 30 8.18 8.28 -9.51
C ASP A 30 8.59 7.77 -10.90
N ALA A 31 8.76 6.46 -11.11
CA ALA A 31 9.17 5.88 -12.39
C ALA A 31 10.39 6.60 -13.03
N GLY A 32 11.32 7.11 -12.20
CA GLY A 32 12.48 7.90 -12.62
C GLY A 32 12.16 9.31 -13.14
N GLN A 33 10.92 9.78 -12.98
CA GLN A 33 10.47 11.09 -13.44
C GLN A 33 10.64 12.16 -12.36
N THR A 34 11.02 13.36 -12.78
CA THR A 34 11.20 14.55 -11.92
C THR A 34 10.21 15.66 -12.25
N ASN A 35 9.11 15.34 -12.92
CA ASN A 35 8.17 16.29 -13.53
C ASN A 35 6.83 16.40 -12.78
N GLY A 36 6.82 16.14 -11.47
CA GLY A 36 5.59 16.15 -10.67
C GLY A 36 4.81 14.83 -10.66
N TRP A 37 5.39 13.75 -11.20
CA TRP A 37 4.67 12.49 -11.37
C TRP A 37 4.32 11.81 -10.04
N TRP A 38 5.24 11.77 -9.08
CA TRP A 38 4.99 11.11 -7.79
C TRP A 38 3.94 11.88 -6.98
N GLU A 39 3.97 13.21 -7.01
CA GLU A 39 2.98 14.08 -6.36
C GLU A 39 1.58 13.81 -6.92
N ALA A 40 1.47 13.68 -8.24
CA ALA A 40 0.21 13.35 -8.89
C ALA A 40 -0.31 11.98 -8.45
N ARG A 41 0.57 10.97 -8.31
CA ARG A 41 0.16 9.64 -7.82
C ARG A 41 -0.34 9.69 -6.37
N GLU A 42 0.31 10.45 -5.50
CA GLU A 42 -0.16 10.65 -4.12
C GLU A 42 -1.54 11.31 -4.09
N VAL A 43 -1.76 12.35 -4.89
CA VAL A 43 -3.09 12.98 -5.02
C VAL A 43 -4.11 11.98 -5.56
N GLY A 44 -3.73 11.18 -6.56
CA GLY A 44 -4.57 10.14 -7.14
C GLY A 44 -5.05 9.11 -6.13
N THR A 45 -4.14 8.55 -5.33
CA THR A 45 -4.48 7.52 -4.33
C THR A 45 -5.30 8.06 -3.16
N VAL A 46 -5.05 9.31 -2.74
CA VAL A 46 -5.88 9.98 -1.72
C VAL A 46 -7.28 10.27 -2.26
N ALA A 47 -7.39 10.71 -3.52
CA ALA A 47 -8.69 10.88 -4.18
C ALA A 47 -9.45 9.56 -4.33
N ALA A 48 -8.75 8.48 -4.68
CA ALA A 48 -9.31 7.13 -4.73
C ALA A 48 -9.94 6.73 -3.38
N THR A 49 -9.20 6.94 -2.30
CA THR A 49 -9.66 6.61 -0.95
C THR A 49 -10.81 7.50 -0.50
N LYS A 50 -10.78 8.79 -0.81
CA LYS A 50 -11.92 9.70 -0.60
C LYS A 50 -13.18 9.19 -1.30
N THR A 51 -13.04 8.68 -2.52
CA THR A 51 -14.15 8.07 -3.26
C THR A 51 -14.65 6.79 -2.58
N TRP A 52 -13.79 5.89 -2.13
CA TRP A 52 -14.22 4.72 -1.36
C TRP A 52 -15.02 5.10 -0.10
N VAL A 53 -14.48 6.03 0.70
CA VAL A 53 -15.16 6.51 1.92
C VAL A 53 -16.51 7.14 1.58
N ASN A 54 -16.61 7.93 0.51
CA ASN A 54 -17.87 8.51 0.04
C ASN A 54 -18.90 7.47 -0.41
N LEU A 55 -18.47 6.41 -1.10
CA LEU A 55 -19.38 5.45 -1.72
C LEU A 55 -19.98 4.48 -0.71
N PHE A 56 -19.20 4.06 0.28
CA PHE A 56 -19.61 2.99 1.21
C PHE A 56 -18.98 3.08 2.60
N GLY A 57 -18.18 4.10 2.89
CA GLY A 57 -17.62 4.31 4.21
C GLY A 57 -18.68 4.79 5.22
N GLN A 58 -18.37 4.61 6.50
CA GLN A 58 -19.21 5.07 7.63
C GLN A 58 -18.65 6.34 8.29
N TYR A 59 -17.62 6.95 7.67
CA TYR A 59 -16.87 8.08 8.21
C TYR A 59 -16.91 9.26 7.25
N ALA A 60 -16.70 10.47 7.78
CA ALA A 60 -16.61 11.65 6.94
C ALA A 60 -15.37 11.57 6.01
N PRO A 61 -15.52 11.89 4.71
CA PRO A 61 -14.45 11.86 3.69
C PRO A 61 -13.51 13.07 3.79
N THR A 62 -13.23 13.53 5.02
CA THR A 62 -12.37 14.69 5.27
C THR A 62 -10.92 14.27 5.18
N ILE A 63 -10.16 14.97 4.33
CA ILE A 63 -8.72 14.75 4.21
C ILE A 63 -8.02 15.54 5.32
N ARG A 64 -7.19 14.86 6.11
CA ARG A 64 -6.27 15.48 7.06
C ARG A 64 -4.85 15.07 6.71
N THR A 65 -4.00 16.06 6.51
CA THR A 65 -2.59 15.88 6.19
C THR A 65 -1.74 16.33 7.37
N GLU A 66 -0.81 15.49 7.80
CA GLU A 66 0.13 15.78 8.88
C GLU A 66 1.48 15.11 8.62
N THR A 67 2.55 15.65 9.21
CA THR A 67 3.87 15.03 9.17
C THR A 67 4.14 14.42 10.54
N VAL A 68 4.54 13.15 10.56
CA VAL A 68 4.86 12.43 11.79
C VAL A 68 6.32 12.01 11.79
N LEU A 69 6.96 12.06 12.96
CA LEU A 69 8.33 11.62 13.15
C LEU A 69 8.34 10.16 13.62
N LEU A 70 8.82 9.25 12.77
CA LEU A 70 8.90 7.81 13.06
C LEU A 70 10.31 7.31 12.73
N GLN A 71 10.99 6.73 13.72
CA GLN A 71 12.36 6.21 13.56
C GLN A 71 13.36 7.24 12.99
N GLY A 72 13.19 8.53 13.34
CA GLY A 72 14.06 9.60 12.82
C GLY A 72 13.71 10.10 11.42
N HIS A 73 12.57 9.66 10.87
CA HIS A 73 12.08 10.09 9.56
C HIS A 73 10.76 10.87 9.69
N HIS A 74 10.70 12.03 9.08
CA HIS A 74 9.47 12.79 8.88
C HIS A 74 8.70 12.20 7.71
N ILE A 75 7.57 11.55 8.02
CA ILE A 75 6.73 10.85 7.05
C ILE A 75 5.42 11.58 6.89
N GLN A 76 5.02 11.81 5.63
CA GLN A 76 3.72 12.37 5.33
C GLN A 76 2.64 11.33 5.63
N LYS A 77 1.77 11.66 6.58
CA LYS A 77 0.57 10.92 6.93
C LYS A 77 -0.66 11.65 6.39
N VAL A 78 -1.53 10.94 5.66
CA VAL A 78 -2.80 11.48 5.18
C VAL A 78 -3.94 10.57 5.65
N SER A 79 -4.88 11.12 6.41
CA SER A 79 -6.06 10.39 6.87
C SER A 79 -7.29 10.78 6.05
N VAL A 80 -8.11 9.81 5.69
CA VAL A 80 -9.41 9.99 5.02
C VAL A 80 -10.42 9.00 5.63
N GLY A 81 -11.37 9.49 6.42
CA GLY A 81 -12.28 8.62 7.16
C GLY A 81 -11.55 7.64 8.09
N ASN A 82 -11.79 6.34 7.93
CA ASN A 82 -11.06 5.26 8.62
C ASN A 82 -9.88 4.69 7.81
N ALA A 83 -9.37 5.43 6.84
CA ALA A 83 -8.18 5.07 6.08
C ALA A 83 -7.03 6.04 6.36
N VAL A 84 -5.80 5.51 6.37
CA VAL A 84 -4.57 6.29 6.60
C VAL A 84 -3.52 5.90 5.56
N HIS A 85 -2.86 6.89 4.99
CA HIS A 85 -1.76 6.75 4.04
C HIS A 85 -0.45 7.23 4.68
N TYR A 86 0.63 6.46 4.52
CA TYR A 86 1.99 6.83 4.90
C TYR A 86 2.89 6.80 3.67
N PHE A 87 3.43 7.96 3.29
CA PHE A 87 4.28 8.09 2.11
C PHE A 87 5.76 8.16 2.51
N ILE A 88 6.51 7.08 2.29
CA ILE A 88 7.96 7.02 2.61
C ILE A 88 8.78 7.89 1.63
N ARG A 89 8.30 8.05 0.39
CA ARG A 89 8.86 8.97 -0.61
C ARG A 89 10.33 8.73 -1.00
N LEU A 90 10.85 7.52 -0.79
CA LEU A 90 12.05 7.09 -1.52
C LEU A 90 11.72 7.01 -3.01
N THR A 91 12.55 7.55 -3.89
CA THR A 91 12.40 7.29 -5.33
C THR A 91 12.47 5.78 -5.58
N GLU A 92 11.96 5.28 -6.70
CA GLU A 92 12.05 3.85 -7.03
C GLU A 92 13.51 3.37 -7.05
N ASP A 93 14.42 4.17 -7.62
CA ASP A 93 15.86 3.92 -7.57
C ASP A 93 16.42 4.02 -6.15
N GLY A 94 15.91 4.97 -5.36
CA GLY A 94 16.25 5.13 -3.95
C GLY A 94 15.88 3.89 -3.12
N TYR A 95 14.68 3.37 -3.32
CA TYR A 95 14.18 2.15 -2.70
C TYR A 95 15.04 0.95 -3.07
N ARG A 96 15.30 0.72 -4.38
CA ARG A 96 16.20 -0.35 -4.85
C ARG A 96 17.60 -0.24 -4.26
N ALA A 97 18.14 0.97 -4.18
CA ALA A 97 19.44 1.21 -3.56
C ALA A 97 19.45 0.86 -2.07
N VAL A 98 18.42 1.21 -1.31
CA VAL A 98 18.30 0.84 0.12
C VAL A 98 18.23 -0.68 0.30
N LEU A 99 17.52 -1.40 -0.57
CA LEU A 99 17.50 -2.87 -0.58
C LEU A 99 18.90 -3.44 -0.82
N ALA A 100 19.69 -2.81 -1.68
CA ALA A 100 21.10 -3.14 -1.92
C ALA A 100 22.06 -2.59 -0.84
N SER A 101 21.54 -2.18 0.33
CA SER A 101 22.31 -1.58 1.44
C SER A 101 23.10 -0.33 1.05
N GLN A 102 22.57 0.44 0.09
CA GLN A 102 23.09 1.75 -0.28
C GLN A 102 22.21 2.83 0.33
N ARG A 103 22.83 3.68 1.13
CA ARG A 103 22.20 4.78 1.84
C ARG A 103 21.48 5.74 0.89
N ARG A 104 20.19 6.02 1.14
CA ARG A 104 19.37 6.97 0.38
C ARG A 104 18.39 7.71 1.28
N ALA A 105 18.05 8.93 0.88
CA ALA A 105 17.06 9.76 1.56
C ALA A 105 15.78 9.86 0.71
N PRO A 106 14.60 10.07 1.33
CA PRO A 106 13.38 10.45 0.62
C PRO A 106 13.56 11.72 -0.21
N ILE A 107 12.79 11.85 -1.29
CA ILE A 107 12.85 13.00 -2.19
C ILE A 107 12.46 14.31 -1.51
N ASP A 108 11.60 14.26 -0.48
CA ASP A 108 11.14 15.41 0.29
C ASP A 108 11.92 15.66 1.59
N GLN A 109 12.78 14.72 2.00
CA GLN A 109 13.61 14.81 3.21
C GLN A 109 15.08 14.44 2.90
N PRO A 110 15.82 15.27 2.15
CA PRO A 110 17.13 14.90 1.59
C PRO A 110 18.24 14.68 2.63
N THR A 111 17.98 14.98 3.91
CA THR A 111 18.92 14.79 5.02
C THR A 111 18.59 13.56 5.89
N GLU A 112 17.48 12.87 5.64
CA GLU A 112 16.97 11.78 6.49
C GLU A 112 17.14 10.43 5.80
N PHE A 113 18.30 9.82 6.02
CA PHE A 113 18.71 8.66 5.25
C PHE A 113 18.22 7.35 5.84
N TYR A 114 17.70 6.48 4.97
CA TYR A 114 17.61 5.05 5.19
C TYR A 114 18.96 4.43 4.82
N ASP A 115 19.66 3.89 5.80
CA ASP A 115 21.00 3.31 5.57
C ASP A 115 20.94 1.97 4.85
N ASN A 116 19.86 1.19 5.06
CA ASN A 116 19.68 -0.15 4.52
C ASN A 116 18.23 -0.63 4.71
N VAL A 117 17.95 -1.85 4.23
CA VAL A 117 16.64 -2.51 4.37
C VAL A 117 16.14 -2.62 5.81
N GLN A 118 17.03 -2.73 6.82
CA GLN A 118 16.62 -2.82 8.22
C GLN A 118 16.03 -1.49 8.71
N ALA A 119 16.54 -0.35 8.24
CA ALA A 119 15.96 0.95 8.54
C ALA A 119 14.50 1.04 8.02
N LEU A 120 14.25 0.57 6.79
CA LEU A 120 12.89 0.49 6.24
C LEU A 120 11.98 -0.43 7.05
N LYS A 121 12.46 -1.62 7.44
CA LYS A 121 11.71 -2.55 8.30
C LYS A 121 11.36 -1.93 9.65
N ASN A 122 12.29 -1.19 10.25
CA ASN A 122 12.07 -0.49 11.53
C ASN A 122 11.01 0.61 11.38
N THR A 123 11.04 1.38 10.29
CA THR A 123 10.02 2.39 9.99
C THR A 123 8.65 1.75 9.78
N LEU A 124 8.56 0.66 8.99
CA LEU A 124 7.31 -0.08 8.80
C LEU A 124 6.75 -0.60 10.12
N LYS A 125 7.61 -1.18 10.98
CA LYS A 125 7.24 -1.58 12.34
C LYS A 125 6.70 -0.41 13.15
N ALA A 126 7.36 0.75 13.12
CA ALA A 126 6.92 1.93 13.86
C ALA A 126 5.55 2.43 13.38
N ILE A 127 5.27 2.39 12.07
CA ILE A 127 3.96 2.72 11.51
C ILE A 127 2.89 1.75 12.03
N ILE A 128 3.16 0.44 12.00
CA ILE A 128 2.22 -0.58 12.50
C ILE A 128 1.93 -0.33 13.98
N LEU A 129 2.94 -0.11 14.81
CA LEU A 129 2.76 0.17 16.24
C LEU A 129 1.96 1.46 16.46
N ALA A 130 2.25 2.53 15.71
CA ALA A 130 1.53 3.81 15.82
C ALA A 130 0.04 3.67 15.49
N GLU A 131 -0.33 2.82 14.53
CA GLU A 131 -1.73 2.67 14.10
C GLU A 131 -2.50 1.58 14.83
N ALA A 132 -1.80 0.57 15.38
CA ALA A 132 -2.41 -0.64 15.94
C ALA A 132 -2.14 -0.84 17.45
N THR A 133 -1.60 0.16 18.15
CA THR A 133 -1.54 0.15 19.63
C THR A 133 -2.94 -0.10 20.21
N LYS A 134 -3.07 -1.10 21.10
CA LYS A 134 -4.33 -1.58 21.70
C LYS A 134 -5.36 -2.12 20.70
N VAL A 135 -4.93 -2.49 19.50
CA VAL A 135 -5.77 -3.17 18.51
C VAL A 135 -5.50 -4.68 18.57
N PRO A 136 -6.47 -5.50 19.02
CA PRO A 136 -6.23 -6.92 19.26
C PRO A 136 -6.11 -7.75 17.98
N ARG A 137 -6.54 -7.22 16.83
CA ARG A 137 -6.57 -7.91 15.53
C ARG A 137 -5.93 -7.05 14.47
N VAL A 138 -4.79 -7.51 13.95
CA VAL A 138 -4.06 -6.85 12.88
C VAL A 138 -3.86 -7.84 11.74
N SER A 139 -4.16 -7.40 10.52
CA SER A 139 -3.90 -8.14 9.29
C SER A 139 -3.06 -7.29 8.36
N ALA A 140 -1.99 -7.86 7.82
CA ALA A 140 -1.13 -7.23 6.83
C ALA A 140 -1.42 -7.83 5.44
N THR A 141 -1.75 -6.96 4.50
CA THR A 141 -1.88 -7.30 3.07
C THR A 141 -0.68 -6.72 2.32
N TYR A 142 -0.02 -7.53 1.51
CA TYR A 142 1.17 -7.13 0.74
C TYR A 142 1.26 -7.93 -0.56
N SER A 143 2.16 -7.58 -1.47
CA SER A 143 2.28 -8.28 -2.75
C SER A 143 2.82 -9.70 -2.58
N GLU A 144 2.28 -10.66 -3.31
CA GLU A 144 2.79 -12.02 -3.34
C GLU A 144 4.25 -12.03 -3.86
N HIS A 145 5.11 -12.78 -3.16
CA HIS A 145 6.57 -12.81 -3.38
C HIS A 145 7.16 -14.21 -3.23
N LEU A 146 6.36 -15.24 -2.92
CA LEU A 146 6.84 -16.61 -2.81
C LEU A 146 6.57 -17.39 -4.09
N ASP A 147 5.51 -17.05 -4.80
CA ASP A 147 5.17 -17.69 -6.07
C ASP A 147 6.06 -17.14 -7.20
N GLN A 148 6.93 -18.02 -7.69
CA GLN A 148 7.84 -17.76 -8.80
C GLN A 148 7.56 -18.71 -9.96
N ASP A 149 6.31 -19.16 -10.14
CA ASP A 149 5.92 -19.97 -11.30
C ASP A 149 6.39 -19.28 -12.60
N PRO A 150 7.37 -19.85 -13.32
CA PRO A 150 7.95 -19.22 -14.50
C PRO A 150 6.98 -19.20 -15.69
N SER A 151 5.84 -19.88 -15.60
CA SER A 151 4.78 -19.84 -16.61
C SER A 151 3.87 -18.60 -16.48
N LEU A 152 3.89 -17.94 -15.31
CA LEU A 152 3.13 -16.71 -15.09
C LEU A 152 3.90 -15.49 -15.64
N PRO A 153 3.19 -14.43 -16.07
CA PRO A 153 3.80 -13.14 -16.35
C PRO A 153 4.64 -12.65 -15.16
N SER A 154 5.81 -12.07 -15.45
CA SER A 154 6.63 -11.45 -14.42
C SER A 154 5.89 -10.29 -13.77
N ASP A 155 5.90 -10.27 -12.44
CA ASP A 155 5.49 -9.10 -11.69
C ASP A 155 6.61 -8.05 -11.68
N HIS A 156 6.26 -6.85 -11.21
CA HIS A 156 7.22 -5.78 -11.00
C HIS A 156 8.15 -6.10 -9.81
N ASP A 157 9.47 -5.88 -9.95
CA ASP A 157 10.48 -6.20 -8.93
C ASP A 157 10.20 -5.54 -7.56
N MET A 158 9.68 -4.31 -7.59
CA MET A 158 9.27 -3.60 -6.39
C MET A 158 8.05 -4.21 -5.68
N HIS A 159 7.14 -4.89 -6.39
CA HIS A 159 6.05 -5.64 -5.73
C HIS A 159 6.66 -6.79 -4.93
N TYR A 160 7.49 -7.60 -5.58
CA TYR A 160 8.17 -8.74 -4.97
C TYR A 160 8.94 -8.32 -3.71
N SER A 161 9.83 -7.34 -3.85
CA SER A 161 10.67 -6.88 -2.74
C SER A 161 9.87 -6.23 -1.61
N SER A 162 8.78 -5.51 -1.91
CA SER A 162 7.91 -4.93 -0.87
C SER A 162 7.17 -6.02 -0.10
N GLY A 163 6.68 -7.05 -0.80
CA GLY A 163 6.05 -8.22 -0.21
C GLY A 163 7.01 -9.00 0.68
N GLN A 164 8.20 -9.30 0.16
CA GLN A 164 9.26 -9.99 0.89
C GLN A 164 9.68 -9.22 2.14
N LEU A 165 9.98 -7.92 2.01
CA LEU A 165 10.40 -7.07 3.14
C LEU A 165 9.35 -7.08 4.26
N THR A 166 8.07 -6.95 3.88
CA THR A 166 6.94 -6.95 4.82
C THR A 166 6.83 -8.30 5.53
N ALA A 167 6.82 -9.41 4.78
CA ALA A 167 6.71 -10.76 5.34
C ALA A 167 7.89 -11.09 6.26
N GLU A 168 9.12 -10.80 5.84
CA GLU A 168 10.33 -11.02 6.64
C GLU A 168 10.27 -10.25 7.96
N MET A 169 9.87 -8.98 7.92
CA MET A 169 9.74 -8.16 9.13
C MET A 169 8.70 -8.75 10.08
N LEU A 170 7.51 -9.10 9.57
CA LEU A 170 6.43 -9.66 10.39
C LEU A 170 6.79 -11.03 10.99
N ASN A 171 7.51 -11.87 10.25
CA ASN A 171 7.89 -13.21 10.68
C ASN A 171 9.08 -13.21 11.65
N ALA A 172 10.01 -12.26 11.50
CA ALA A 172 11.17 -12.14 12.36
C ALA A 172 10.84 -11.45 13.70
N ASP A 173 9.91 -10.48 13.70
CA ASP A 173 9.67 -9.66 14.89
C ASP A 173 8.86 -10.41 15.98
N PRO A 174 9.38 -10.51 17.22
CA PRO A 174 8.67 -11.17 18.31
C PRO A 174 7.30 -10.57 18.65
N LEU A 175 7.07 -9.28 18.39
CA LEU A 175 5.78 -8.63 18.64
C LEU A 175 4.71 -9.04 17.62
N PHE A 176 5.11 -9.41 16.41
CA PHE A 176 4.18 -9.60 15.29
C PHE A 176 3.98 -11.06 14.89
N ARG A 177 5.05 -11.87 14.91
CA ARG A 177 5.08 -13.22 14.30
C ARG A 177 3.97 -14.18 14.75
N ASN A 178 3.40 -13.93 15.92
CA ASN A 178 2.36 -14.76 16.53
C ASN A 178 0.94 -14.19 16.41
N CYS A 179 0.75 -12.89 16.12
CA CYS A 179 -0.57 -12.24 16.21
C CYS A 179 -1.00 -11.51 14.93
N VAL A 180 -0.06 -11.05 14.08
CA VAL A 180 -0.40 -10.34 12.85
C VAL A 180 -0.69 -11.37 11.76
N SER A 181 -1.95 -11.42 11.31
CA SER A 181 -2.33 -12.27 10.18
C SER A 181 -1.78 -11.68 8.88
N GLN A 182 -1.44 -12.52 7.92
CA GLN A 182 -0.85 -12.11 6.65
C GLN A 182 -1.69 -12.60 5.48
N SER A 183 -1.86 -11.75 4.48
CA SER A 183 -2.64 -12.08 3.27
C SER A 183 -1.92 -11.49 2.06
N PRO A 184 -1.00 -12.25 1.44
CA PRO A 184 -0.38 -11.81 0.20
C PRO A 184 -1.41 -11.75 -0.94
N PHE A 185 -1.18 -10.87 -1.91
CA PHE A 185 -2.01 -10.71 -3.11
C PHE A 185 -1.15 -10.62 -4.35
N TYR A 186 -1.55 -11.33 -5.39
CA TYR A 186 -0.87 -11.29 -6.67
C TYR A 186 -1.10 -9.96 -7.40
N GLY A 187 -0.05 -9.50 -8.08
CA GLY A 187 -0.05 -8.34 -8.97
C GLY A 187 -0.23 -8.75 -10.43
N TYR A 188 0.75 -8.42 -11.27
CA TYR A 188 0.67 -8.67 -12.71
C TYR A 188 0.72 -10.15 -13.11
N GLN A 189 1.06 -11.05 -12.19
CA GLN A 189 1.05 -12.50 -12.42
C GLN A 189 -0.34 -13.00 -12.87
N HIS A 190 -1.42 -12.40 -12.35
CA HIS A 190 -2.80 -12.83 -12.63
C HIS A 190 -3.67 -11.73 -13.25
N TRP A 191 -3.07 -10.66 -13.79
CA TRP A 191 -3.83 -9.51 -14.31
C TRP A 191 -4.71 -9.80 -15.53
N LEU A 192 -4.44 -10.89 -16.26
CA LEU A 192 -5.20 -11.34 -17.44
C LEU A 192 -6.12 -12.52 -17.17
N ASP A 193 -6.15 -13.04 -15.94
CA ASP A 193 -6.99 -14.17 -15.57
C ASP A 193 -8.48 -13.81 -15.62
N ALA A 194 -9.36 -14.72 -15.23
CA ALA A 194 -10.79 -14.40 -15.11
C ALA A 194 -11.04 -13.24 -14.13
N VAL A 195 -12.17 -12.56 -14.24
CA VAL A 195 -12.63 -11.65 -13.18
C VAL A 195 -13.06 -12.50 -11.98
N ASN A 196 -12.52 -12.22 -10.79
CA ASN A 196 -12.80 -13.01 -9.57
C ASN A 196 -13.48 -12.21 -8.44
N MET A 197 -13.62 -10.88 -8.59
CA MET A 197 -14.26 -10.03 -7.58
C MET A 197 -15.79 -10.07 -7.66
N ASN A 198 -16.45 -9.92 -6.51
CA ASN A 198 -17.91 -9.81 -6.44
C ASN A 198 -18.42 -8.44 -6.90
N GLY A 199 -19.69 -8.36 -7.29
CA GLY A 199 -20.30 -7.16 -7.88
C GLY A 199 -20.07 -5.83 -7.12
N PRO A 200 -20.32 -5.77 -5.79
CA PRO A 200 -20.10 -4.54 -5.02
C PRO A 200 -18.63 -4.11 -4.97
N GLU A 201 -17.73 -5.07 -4.73
CA GLU A 201 -16.28 -4.85 -4.66
C GLU A 201 -15.73 -4.39 -6.01
N ALA A 202 -16.12 -5.06 -7.10
CA ALA A 202 -15.68 -4.75 -8.45
C ALA A 202 -16.17 -3.36 -8.91
N SER A 203 -17.40 -3.01 -8.58
CA SER A 203 -17.98 -1.70 -8.90
C SER A 203 -17.28 -0.58 -8.12
N ALA A 204 -17.02 -0.81 -6.82
CA ALA A 204 -16.24 0.09 -5.98
C ALA A 204 -14.82 0.31 -6.53
N GLN A 205 -14.13 -0.76 -6.95
CA GLN A 205 -12.80 -0.67 -7.53
C GLN A 205 -12.78 0.18 -8.81
N ARG A 206 -13.74 -0.04 -9.72
CA ARG A 206 -13.84 0.74 -10.96
C ARG A 206 -14.08 2.22 -10.67
N ALA A 207 -14.97 2.54 -9.74
CA ALA A 207 -15.29 3.91 -9.37
C ALA A 207 -14.07 4.65 -8.80
N VAL A 208 -13.25 3.98 -7.98
CA VAL A 208 -12.04 4.63 -7.46
C VAL A 208 -10.94 4.75 -8.49
N TRP A 209 -10.76 3.75 -9.36
CA TRP A 209 -9.76 3.85 -10.42
C TRP A 209 -10.05 5.02 -11.37
N LEU A 210 -11.34 5.29 -11.63
CA LEU A 210 -11.76 6.45 -12.41
C LEU A 210 -11.41 7.76 -11.70
N ASN A 211 -11.67 7.87 -10.40
CA ASN A 211 -11.39 9.09 -9.65
C ASN A 211 -9.90 9.32 -9.41
N LEU A 212 -9.13 8.25 -9.22
CA LEU A 212 -7.67 8.28 -9.20
C LEU A 212 -7.14 8.88 -10.50
N ASP A 213 -7.63 8.39 -11.64
CA ASP A 213 -7.23 8.88 -12.95
C ASP A 213 -7.61 10.35 -13.16
N VAL A 214 -8.83 10.76 -12.81
CA VAL A 214 -9.28 12.15 -12.89
C VAL A 214 -8.38 13.08 -12.06
N ALA A 215 -8.01 12.66 -10.85
CA ALA A 215 -7.18 13.43 -9.94
C ALA A 215 -5.71 13.53 -10.41
N ILE A 216 -5.14 12.45 -10.96
CA ILE A 216 -3.81 12.51 -11.60
C ILE A 216 -3.84 13.45 -12.80
N ARG A 217 -4.86 13.31 -13.64
CA ARG A 217 -4.97 14.06 -14.90
C ARG A 217 -5.14 15.56 -14.67
N SER A 218 -5.75 15.98 -13.57
CA SER A 218 -5.92 17.40 -13.25
C SER A 218 -4.61 18.10 -12.88
N ILE A 219 -3.56 17.35 -12.51
CA ILE A 219 -2.27 17.90 -12.06
C ILE A 219 -1.15 17.61 -13.06
N HIS A 220 -1.06 16.38 -13.57
CA HIS A 220 0.03 15.93 -14.45
C HIS A 220 -0.39 15.73 -15.91
N GLY A 221 -1.70 15.60 -16.17
CA GLY A 221 -2.25 15.38 -17.51
C GLY A 221 -2.16 13.94 -18.03
N ARG A 222 -1.41 13.05 -17.34
CA ARG A 222 -1.32 11.63 -17.70
C ARG A 222 -2.65 10.90 -17.51
N LYS A 223 -2.94 9.97 -18.44
CA LYS A 223 -4.13 9.10 -18.40
C LYS A 223 -3.70 7.70 -17.95
N VAL A 224 -4.08 7.33 -16.74
CA VAL A 224 -3.77 6.02 -16.15
C VAL A 224 -4.94 5.04 -16.23
N TRP A 225 -6.16 5.53 -16.49
CA TRP A 225 -7.33 4.67 -16.66
C TRP A 225 -7.08 3.57 -17.69
N SER A 226 -6.65 3.96 -18.89
CA SER A 226 -6.43 3.04 -20.01
C SER A 226 -5.25 2.10 -19.78
N GLU A 227 -4.25 2.48 -18.98
CA GLU A 227 -3.04 1.69 -18.74
C GLU A 227 -3.34 0.39 -17.97
N HIS A 228 -4.31 0.43 -17.04
CA HIS A 228 -4.57 -0.68 -16.10
C HIS A 228 -6.03 -1.14 -16.06
N SER A 229 -6.89 -0.64 -16.96
CA SER A 229 -8.31 -1.00 -16.97
C SER A 229 -8.56 -2.51 -17.14
N ALA A 230 -7.62 -3.22 -17.79
CA ALA A 230 -7.66 -4.67 -17.94
C ALA A 230 -7.58 -5.42 -16.60
N ALA A 231 -6.93 -4.86 -15.58
CA ALA A 231 -6.78 -5.48 -14.27
C ALA A 231 -8.04 -5.35 -13.39
N LEU A 232 -8.97 -4.44 -13.72
CA LEU A 232 -10.13 -4.17 -12.87
C LEU A 232 -11.09 -5.38 -12.79
N GLY A 233 -11.59 -5.64 -11.58
CA GLY A 233 -12.40 -6.81 -11.25
C GLY A 233 -11.58 -8.01 -10.77
N ARG A 234 -10.27 -7.83 -10.54
CA ARG A 234 -9.36 -8.89 -10.09
C ARG A 234 -8.70 -8.53 -8.78
N SER A 235 -8.72 -9.47 -7.84
CA SER A 235 -7.97 -9.40 -6.58
C SER A 235 -7.69 -10.83 -6.16
N TYR A 236 -6.53 -11.34 -6.55
CA TYR A 236 -6.14 -12.74 -6.38
C TYR A 236 -5.31 -12.89 -5.09
N PRO A 237 -5.82 -13.56 -4.06
CA PRO A 237 -5.05 -13.80 -2.85
C PRO A 237 -4.03 -14.93 -3.07
N GLY A 238 -2.84 -14.76 -2.49
CA GLY A 238 -1.90 -15.85 -2.28
C GLY A 238 -2.24 -16.65 -1.02
N GLN A 239 -1.27 -17.40 -0.50
CA GLN A 239 -1.46 -18.22 0.69
C GLN A 239 -1.54 -17.37 1.96
N ALA A 240 -2.73 -17.25 2.55
CA ALA A 240 -2.93 -16.53 3.80
C ALA A 240 -2.34 -17.25 5.02
N LEU A 241 -1.74 -16.49 5.93
CA LEU A 241 -1.27 -16.96 7.24
C LEU A 241 -2.18 -16.38 8.34
N ASN A 242 -3.11 -17.19 8.81
CA ASN A 242 -4.05 -16.78 9.86
C ASN A 242 -3.41 -16.93 11.24
N LYS A 243 -3.37 -15.83 12.01
CA LYS A 243 -2.84 -15.80 13.38
C LYS A 243 -3.98 -15.55 14.37
N PRO A 244 -4.44 -16.57 15.12
CA PRO A 244 -5.60 -16.44 15.98
C PRO A 244 -5.32 -15.71 17.29
N SER A 245 -4.05 -15.55 17.68
CA SER A 245 -3.67 -14.83 18.90
C SER A 245 -3.94 -13.33 18.78
N ALA A 246 -4.36 -12.71 19.88
CA ALA A 246 -4.52 -11.26 19.93
C ALA A 246 -3.15 -10.56 19.98
N CYS A 247 -3.03 -9.42 19.32
CA CYS A 247 -1.85 -8.55 19.45
C CYS A 247 -1.85 -7.81 20.80
N GLN A 248 -0.67 -7.69 21.41
CA GLN A 248 -0.46 -7.16 22.77
C GLN A 248 0.63 -6.07 22.75
N PHE A 249 0.43 -5.05 21.92
CA PHE A 249 1.28 -3.86 21.85
C PHE A 249 0.45 -2.59 21.82
#